data_AF-A0A1S2DGB0-F1
#
_entry.id   AF-A0A1S2DGB0-F1
#
_cell.length_a   1.000
_cell.length_b   1.000
_cell.length_c   1.000
_cell.angle_alpha   90.00
_cell.angle_beta   90.00
_cell.angle_gamma   90.00
#
_symmetry.space_group_name_H-M   'P 1'
#
loop_
_entity.id
_entity.type
_entity.pdbx_description
1 polymer ?
#
loop_
_entity_poly.entity_id
_entity_poly.type
_entity_poly.pdbx_seq_one_letter_code
_entity_poly.pdbx_strand_id
1 'polypeptide(L)'
;MNSIKNILIAGALGAIIGSTQASAADFECSADSLMKHVGEQTQQIEAFIASSDDPQQTQQELASMARGLRENGRVSNHDEEMKKLASGADFQPSQSFCDDMQTTMSAIQSYMESHPH
;
A
#
# COMPACT_ATOMS: atom_id res chain seq x y z
N MET A 1 -43.31 36.53 -32.82
CA MET A 1 -43.25 35.14 -32.30
C MET A 1 -41.80 34.80 -31.99
N ASN A 2 -41.60 34.40 -30.74
CA ASN A 2 -40.51 33.61 -30.17
C ASN A 2 -39.13 34.27 -29.95
N SER A 3 -38.96 34.70 -28.70
CA SER A 3 -37.72 35.03 -28.01
C SER A 3 -36.71 33.88 -28.01
N ILE A 4 -35.45 34.17 -28.30
CA ILE A 4 -34.31 33.31 -27.95
C ILE A 4 -33.52 34.04 -26.87
N LYS A 5 -33.53 33.45 -25.67
CA LYS A 5 -32.90 33.97 -24.45
C LYS A 5 -31.38 33.75 -24.50
N ASN A 6 -30.64 34.78 -24.10
CA ASN A 6 -29.21 34.72 -23.80
C ASN A 6 -28.91 33.63 -22.77
N ILE A 7 -28.01 32.72 -23.11
CA ILE A 7 -27.39 31.79 -22.16
C ILE A 7 -25.93 32.24 -21.99
N LEU A 8 -25.69 32.93 -20.88
CA LEU A 8 -24.36 33.13 -20.30
C LEU A 8 -24.05 31.86 -19.49
N ILE A 9 -23.14 31.01 -19.98
CA ILE A 9 -22.51 29.98 -19.14
C ILE A 9 -21.10 30.47 -18.85
N ALA A 10 -20.96 31.13 -17.70
CA ALA A 10 -19.71 31.21 -16.98
C ALA A 10 -19.47 29.82 -16.36
N GLY A 11 -18.51 29.08 -16.91
CA GLY A 11 -18.10 27.77 -16.41
C GLY A 11 -16.58 27.68 -16.52
N ALA A 12 -15.91 28.12 -15.46
CA ALA A 12 -14.47 28.07 -15.34
C ALA A 12 -13.99 26.65 -14.97
N LEU A 13 -12.78 26.33 -15.44
CA LEU A 13 -11.78 25.46 -14.80
C LEU A 13 -11.94 23.93 -14.92
N GLY A 14 -11.07 23.36 -15.76
CA GLY A 14 -10.09 22.38 -15.31
C GLY A 14 -10.57 20.95 -15.05
N ALA A 15 -10.75 20.16 -16.11
CA ALA A 15 -10.65 18.71 -15.99
C ALA A 15 -9.16 18.34 -15.92
N ILE A 16 -8.62 18.32 -14.71
CA ILE A 16 -7.33 17.69 -14.39
C ILE A 16 -7.49 16.19 -14.67
N ILE A 17 -6.48 15.64 -15.32
CA ILE A 17 -6.30 14.24 -15.66
C ILE A 17 -6.53 13.40 -14.40
N GLY A 18 -7.70 12.77 -14.30
CA GLY A 18 -7.99 11.80 -13.27
C GLY A 18 -7.22 10.53 -13.59
N SER A 19 -6.02 10.40 -13.05
CA SER A 19 -5.37 9.11 -12.89
C SER A 19 -6.33 8.24 -12.10
N THR A 20 -7.02 7.33 -12.77
CA THR A 20 -7.69 6.20 -12.11
C THR A 20 -6.60 5.34 -11.48
N GLN A 21 -6.16 5.73 -10.29
CA GLN A 21 -5.51 4.83 -9.36
C GLN A 21 -6.62 3.92 -8.89
N ALA A 22 -6.55 2.66 -9.31
CA ALA A 22 -7.45 1.61 -8.88
C ALA A 22 -7.53 1.65 -7.34
N SER A 23 -8.72 1.98 -6.83
CA SER A 23 -9.01 2.05 -5.41
C SER A 23 -8.95 0.64 -4.84
N ALA A 24 -7.75 0.16 -4.51
CA ALA A 24 -7.58 -0.69 -3.35
C ALA A 24 -8.20 0.11 -2.19
N ALA A 25 -9.20 -0.47 -1.51
CA ALA A 25 -10.02 0.17 -0.46
C ALA A 25 -9.22 1.27 0.26
N ASP A 26 -9.72 2.52 0.22
CA ASP A 26 -9.00 3.73 0.65
C ASP A 26 -8.20 3.44 1.93
N PHE A 27 -6.92 3.14 1.74
CA PHE A 27 -6.02 2.84 2.84
C PHE A 27 -5.81 4.17 3.55
N GLU A 28 -6.44 4.35 4.71
CA GLU A 28 -6.21 5.55 5.50
C GLU A 28 -4.74 5.56 5.92
N CYS A 29 -3.99 6.53 5.39
CA CYS A 29 -2.59 6.73 5.70
C CYS A 29 -2.47 7.32 7.12
N SER A 30 -2.62 6.47 8.13
CA SER A 30 -2.44 6.77 9.55
C SER A 30 -1.58 5.70 10.21
N ALA A 31 -0.88 6.05 11.30
CA ALA A 31 -0.08 5.09 12.04
C ALA A 31 -0.93 3.93 12.57
N ASP A 32 -2.14 4.21 13.07
CA ASP A 32 -3.06 3.18 13.56
C ASP A 32 -3.50 2.21 12.46
N SER A 33 -3.90 2.72 11.28
CA SER A 33 -4.26 1.86 10.15
C SER A 33 -3.07 1.04 9.66
N LEU A 34 -1.88 1.64 9.55
CA LEU A 34 -0.65 0.93 9.20
C LEU A 34 -0.34 -0.18 10.20
N MET A 35 -0.37 0.09 11.51
CA MET A 35 -0.10 -0.92 12.54
C MET A 35 -1.10 -2.07 12.46
N LYS A 36 -2.39 -1.76 12.30
CA LYS A 36 -3.44 -2.77 12.15
C LYS A 36 -3.19 -3.65 10.94
N HIS A 37 -2.94 -3.04 9.78
CA HIS A 37 -2.70 -3.75 8.53
C HIS A 37 -1.41 -4.57 8.53
N VAL A 38 -0.32 -4.03 9.09
CA VAL A 38 0.92 -4.77 9.31
C VAL A 38 0.69 -5.96 10.23
N GLY A 39 -0.08 -5.79 11.31
CA GLY A 39 -0.44 -6.87 12.22
C GLY A 39 -1.24 -7.99 11.54
N GLU A 40 -2.29 -7.64 10.80
CA GLU A 40 -3.10 -8.58 10.02
C GLU A 40 -2.26 -9.32 8.97
N GLN A 41 -1.41 -8.61 8.23
CA GLN A 41 -0.54 -9.23 7.25
C GLN A 41 0.53 -10.12 7.89
N THR A 42 1.08 -9.74 9.03
CA THR A 42 2.04 -10.58 9.78
C THR A 42 1.41 -11.92 10.13
N GLN A 43 0.17 -11.92 10.64
CA GLN A 43 -0.54 -13.17 10.95
C GLN A 43 -0.78 -14.03 9.71
N GLN A 44 -1.10 -13.42 8.56
CA GLN A 44 -1.27 -14.16 7.30
C GLN A 44 0.04 -14.78 6.81
N ILE A 45 1.14 -14.03 6.88
CA ILE A 45 2.47 -14.52 6.54
C ILE A 45 2.86 -15.70 7.45
N GLU A 46 2.65 -15.57 8.76
CA GLU A 46 2.96 -16.63 9.73
C GLU A 46 2.15 -17.90 9.45
N ALA A 47 0.85 -17.75 9.17
CA ALA A 47 -0.01 -18.88 8.81
C ALA A 47 0.45 -19.57 7.51
N PHE A 48 0.81 -18.77 6.50
CA PHE A 48 1.33 -19.27 5.22
C PHE A 48 2.63 -20.05 5.41
N ILE A 49 3.61 -19.46 6.09
CA ILE A 49 4.89 -20.12 6.44
C ILE A 49 4.63 -21.43 7.20
N ALA A 50 3.74 -21.41 8.19
CA ALA A 50 3.44 -22.59 8.99
C ALA A 50 2.74 -23.71 8.20
N SER A 51 2.00 -23.36 7.15
CA SER A 51 1.36 -24.32 6.23
C SER A 51 2.26 -24.81 5.10
N SER A 52 3.44 -24.21 4.91
CA SER A 52 4.38 -24.57 3.86
C SER A 52 5.07 -25.90 4.12
N ASP A 53 5.36 -26.64 3.03
CA ASP A 53 6.20 -27.85 3.06
C ASP A 53 7.63 -27.55 3.55
N ASP A 54 8.16 -26.35 3.23
CA ASP A 54 9.46 -25.87 3.71
C ASP A 54 9.34 -24.45 4.30
N PRO A 55 8.97 -24.35 5.59
CA PRO A 55 8.81 -23.06 6.26
C PRO A 55 10.07 -22.19 6.28
N GLN A 56 11.27 -22.81 6.33
CA GLN A 56 12.52 -22.06 6.35
C GLN A 56 12.81 -21.43 4.99
N GLN A 57 12.64 -22.20 3.91
CA GLN A 57 12.78 -21.69 2.56
C GLN A 57 11.75 -20.59 2.29
N THR A 58 10.48 -20.81 2.64
CA THR A 58 9.42 -19.80 2.45
C THR A 58 9.72 -18.50 3.19
N GLN A 59 10.20 -18.58 4.43
CA GLN A 59 10.62 -17.38 5.18
C GLN A 59 11.77 -16.65 4.48
N GLN A 60 12.75 -17.38 3.95
CA GLN A 60 13.88 -16.80 3.24
C GLN A 60 13.45 -16.11 1.94
N GLU A 61 12.52 -16.71 1.19
CA GLU A 61 11.98 -16.16 -0.06
C GLU A 61 11.19 -14.87 0.20
N LEU A 62 10.32 -14.86 1.22
CA LEU A 62 9.59 -13.66 1.65
C LEU A 62 10.54 -12.53 2.05
N ALA A 63 11.57 -12.83 2.84
CA ALA A 63 12.58 -11.84 3.23
C ALA A 63 13.39 -11.32 2.04
N SER A 64 13.73 -12.21 1.09
CA SER A 64 14.43 -11.87 -0.15
C SER A 64 13.60 -10.95 -1.03
N MET A 65 12.31 -11.22 -1.20
CA MET A 65 11.38 -10.38 -1.93
C MET A 65 11.29 -8.98 -1.31
N ALA A 66 11.07 -8.88 0.01
CA ALA A 66 10.99 -7.58 0.69
C ALA A 66 12.27 -6.75 0.52
N ARG A 67 13.44 -7.41 0.57
CA ARG A 67 14.73 -6.77 0.28
C ARG A 67 14.84 -6.34 -1.18
N GLY A 68 14.43 -7.20 -2.11
CA GLY A 68 14.45 -6.95 -3.54
C GLY A 68 13.65 -5.72 -3.94
N LEU A 69 12.49 -5.47 -3.30
CA LEU A 69 11.69 -4.26 -3.49
C LEU A 69 12.45 -2.97 -3.15
N ARG A 70 13.31 -3.02 -2.13
CA ARG A 70 14.13 -1.87 -1.73
C ARG A 70 15.32 -1.69 -2.66
N GLU A 71 15.98 -2.79 -3.02
CA GLU A 71 17.16 -2.77 -3.89
C GLU A 71 16.83 -2.36 -5.32
N ASN A 72 15.66 -2.73 -5.85
CA ASN A 72 15.21 -2.34 -7.18
C ASN A 72 14.51 -0.97 -7.22
N GLY A 73 14.47 -0.24 -6.09
CA GLY A 73 13.89 1.09 -5.99
C GLY A 73 12.36 1.13 -6.11
N ARG A 74 11.67 -0.01 -5.96
CA ARG A 74 10.19 -0.05 -5.91
C ARG A 74 9.64 0.47 -4.60
N VAL A 75 10.44 0.44 -3.53
CA VAL A 75 10.14 1.11 -2.27
C VAL A 75 11.36 1.90 -1.80
N SER A 76 11.11 3.07 -1.23
CA SER A 76 12.13 3.96 -0.71
C SER A 76 12.59 3.54 0.69
N ASN A 77 13.66 4.16 1.17
CA ASN A 77 14.08 3.99 2.55
C ASN A 77 13.25 4.89 3.49
N HIS A 78 12.54 4.27 4.44
CA HIS A 78 11.70 4.92 5.44
C HIS A 78 12.07 4.51 6.88
N ASP A 79 13.35 4.26 7.16
CA ASP A 79 13.83 3.75 8.45
C ASP A 79 13.29 4.51 9.69
N GLU A 80 13.21 5.85 9.62
CA GLU A 80 12.70 6.67 10.72
C GLU A 80 11.18 6.51 10.95
N GLU A 81 10.40 6.41 9.87
CA GLU A 81 8.95 6.18 9.96
C GLU A 81 8.63 4.76 10.40
N MET A 82 9.39 3.78 9.89
CA MET A 82 9.33 2.39 10.34
C MET A 82 9.65 2.26 11.84
N LYS A 83 10.65 3.00 12.33
CA LYS A 83 10.99 3.02 13.76
C LYS A 83 9.86 3.60 14.62
N LYS A 84 9.24 4.70 14.18
CA LYS A 84 8.08 5.30 14.87
C LYS A 84 6.92 4.32 14.91
N LEU A 85 6.60 3.69 13.78
CA LEU A 85 5.55 2.68 13.65
C LEU A 85 5.80 1.50 14.59
N ALA A 86 7.02 0.93 14.58
CA ALA A 86 7.40 -0.19 15.44
C ALA A 86 7.38 0.16 16.94
N SER A 87 7.60 1.42 17.30
CA SER A 87 7.50 1.88 18.69
C SER A 87 6.07 2.12 19.18
N GLY A 88 5.08 2.04 18.29
CA GLY A 88 3.69 2.41 18.58
C GLY A 88 3.52 3.89 18.87
N ALA A 89 4.43 4.74 18.37
CA ALA A 89 4.33 6.17 18.51
C ALA A 89 3.12 6.70 17.73
N ASP A 90 2.44 7.69 18.28
CA ASP A 90 1.46 8.47 17.54
C ASP A 90 2.21 9.46 16.62
N PHE A 91 2.06 9.28 15.31
CA PHE A 91 2.60 10.17 14.29
C PHE A 91 1.76 10.09 13.02
N GLN A 92 1.83 11.15 12.21
CA GLN A 92 1.28 11.14 10.86
C GLN A 92 2.34 10.57 9.89
N PRO A 93 2.09 9.42 9.25
CA PRO A 93 2.94 8.89 8.20
C PRO A 93 3.02 9.84 7.00
N SER A 94 4.16 9.85 6.31
CA SER A 94 4.27 10.46 5.00
C SER A 94 3.48 9.64 3.98
N GLN A 95 2.94 10.31 2.95
CA GLN A 95 2.22 9.61 1.88
C GLN A 95 3.14 8.59 1.17
N SER A 96 4.39 8.98 0.90
CA SER A 96 5.39 8.08 0.30
C SER A 96 5.62 6.82 1.14
N PHE A 97 5.60 6.94 2.46
CA PHE A 97 5.74 5.77 3.33
C PHE A 97 4.52 4.87 3.25
N CYS A 98 3.31 5.43 3.25
CA CYS A 98 2.07 4.66 3.06
C CYS A 98 2.02 3.95 1.71
N ASP A 99 2.38 4.63 0.62
CA ASP A 99 2.39 4.06 -0.73
C ASP A 99 3.40 2.90 -0.84
N ASP A 100 4.59 3.07 -0.24
CA ASP A 100 5.63 2.04 -0.21
C ASP A 100 5.25 0.85 0.68
N MET A 101 4.59 1.10 1.80
CA MET A 101 4.02 0.06 2.65
C MET A 101 2.96 -0.74 1.87
N GLN A 102 2.00 -0.07 1.25
CA GLN A 102 0.97 -0.72 0.44
C GLN A 102 1.57 -1.52 -0.72
N THR A 103 2.62 -1.00 -1.37
CA THR A 103 3.36 -1.70 -2.43
C THR A 103 4.00 -2.99 -1.90
N THR A 104 4.63 -2.92 -0.73
CA THR A 104 5.23 -4.09 -0.06
C THR A 104 4.15 -5.11 0.30
N MET A 105 3.06 -4.66 0.91
CA MET A 105 1.96 -5.52 1.32
C MET A 105 1.36 -6.26 0.12
N SER A 106 1.11 -5.54 -0.98
CA SER A 106 0.53 -6.12 -2.21
C SER A 106 1.46 -7.14 -2.86
N ALA A 107 2.77 -6.88 -2.84
CA ALA A 107 3.76 -7.82 -3.37
C ALA A 107 3.80 -9.13 -2.57
N ILE A 108 3.77 -9.03 -1.24
CA ILE A 108 3.72 -10.20 -0.35
C ILE A 108 2.45 -11.03 -0.61
N GLN A 109 1.29 -10.37 -0.69
CA GLN A 109 0.04 -11.06 -0.94
C GLN A 109 0.04 -11.75 -2.31
N SER A 110 0.55 -11.08 -3.35
CA SER A 110 0.70 -11.69 -4.69
C SER A 110 1.64 -12.90 -4.69
N TYR A 111 2.72 -12.86 -3.91
CA TYR A 111 3.62 -14.00 -3.75
C TYR A 111 2.89 -15.19 -3.09
N MET A 112 2.16 -14.95 -2.00
CA MET A 112 1.40 -15.99 -1.30
C MET A 112 0.31 -16.62 -2.18
N GLU A 113 -0.41 -15.80 -2.95
CA GLU A 113 -1.45 -16.28 -3.88
C GLU A 113 -0.88 -17.11 -5.04
N SER A 114 0.35 -16.82 -5.48
CA SER A 114 1.02 -17.56 -6.55
C SER A 114 1.74 -18.83 -6.09
N HIS A 115 1.88 -19.03 -4.78
CA HIS A 115 2.52 -20.19 -4.18
C HIS A 115 1.56 -20.91 -3.21
N PRO A 116 0.44 -21.45 -3.70
CA PRO A 116 -0.47 -22.19 -2.84
C PRO A 116 0.22 -23.45 -2.29
N HIS A 117 0.02 -23.70 -1.00
CA HIS A 117 0.44 -24.91 -0.30
C HIS A 117 -0.64 -25.99 -0.39
#